data_AF-R9M0Q5-F1
#
_entry.id   AF-R9M0Q5-F1
#
_cell.length_a   1.000
_cell.length_b   1.000
_cell.length_c   1.000
_cell.angle_alpha   90.00
_cell.angle_beta   90.00
_cell.angle_gamma   90.00
#
_symmetry.space_group_name_H-M   'P 1'
#
loop_
_entity.id
_entity.type
_entity.pdbx_description
1 polymer ?
#
loop_
_entity_poly.entity_id
_entity_poly.type
_entity_poly.pdbx_seq_one_letter_code
_entity_poly.pdbx_strand_id
1 'polypeptide(L)'
;MKRKTIYYLPGMTVPAILSALFMVCSAVVRIVWACGEPALSRPFLCLQILLPLAANVSFVLILLRDGRDRLFRSAIPVWLGCVFFAVKALGFPSRLHTALCLLLYALVAALYTATVTGRVPTQKLLWLLFGLPMLYHIFVEDTRKLGWPVHDWLPEVSVLFCMAALLCVSLAMRRRPAGEGEYVPGFGDRNDGRRLRSLSPIFAVSPYLMKTRNTSQNFLEDHVEITEMEKYIVSKRRAGLKNFGILHVLLAAYVRACARYPGLNRFIAGQKIFSRGREIEINMTIKKTMSVDSPDTVIKVAFDPADTADMVYGRFNEKVQAVKDAPLDTGFDKLAGAFNLIPGLLLKFFVFLLQTMDYFGLLPRALTKLSPFHGSLYITSMASLGIPPIYHHLYDFGNVPVFCSFGKKRRVYETARDGTVVRRKYIDCNYVTDERIVDGFYFASALRYLHGLLDDPWQLDTPPEKVVPDQA
;
A
#
# COMPACT_ATOMS: atom_id res chain seq x y z
N MET A 1 -6.82 -10.87 26.89
CA MET A 1 -5.81 -11.07 25.82
C MET A 1 -4.75 -9.99 25.93
N LYS A 2 -3.44 -10.34 25.97
CA LYS A 2 -2.37 -9.34 25.93
C LYS A 2 -2.40 -8.63 24.56
N ARG A 3 -2.63 -7.32 24.55
CA ARG A 3 -2.61 -6.51 23.32
C ARG A 3 -1.19 -6.54 22.73
N LYS A 4 -1.08 -6.80 21.42
CA LYS A 4 0.21 -6.85 20.73
C LYS A 4 0.89 -5.48 20.82
N THR A 5 2.19 -5.46 21.10
CA THR A 5 2.97 -4.21 21.11
C THR A 5 3.38 -3.85 19.70
N ILE A 6 3.23 -2.59 19.32
CA ILE A 6 3.65 -2.05 18.02
C ILE A 6 4.82 -1.10 18.26
N TYR A 7 5.92 -1.35 17.55
CA TYR A 7 7.08 -0.46 17.52
C TYR A 7 7.04 0.41 16.27
N TYR A 8 7.29 1.70 16.45
CA TYR A 8 7.27 2.68 15.38
C TYR A 8 8.24 3.84 15.66
N LEU A 9 8.58 4.58 14.61
CA LEU A 9 9.29 5.84 14.71
C LEU A 9 8.27 6.99 14.65
N PRO A 10 8.23 7.88 15.65
CA PRO A 10 7.28 9.01 15.67
C PRO A 10 7.57 10.03 14.57
N GLY A 11 8.75 9.96 13.95
CA GLY A 11 9.22 10.84 12.89
C GLY A 11 10.75 10.79 12.82
N MET A 12 11.33 11.71 12.06
CA MET A 12 12.79 11.89 11.98
C MET A 12 13.29 12.67 13.19
N THR A 13 13.23 12.04 14.36
CA THR A 13 13.89 12.53 15.59
C THR A 13 15.41 12.51 15.41
N VAL A 14 16.14 13.28 16.22
CA VAL A 14 17.61 13.32 16.16
C VAL A 14 18.24 11.91 16.15
N PRO A 15 17.85 10.96 17.02
CA PRO A 15 18.41 9.60 16.96
C PRO A 15 18.03 8.83 15.69
N ALA A 16 16.85 9.06 15.11
CA ALA A 16 16.47 8.44 13.84
C ALA A 16 17.30 9.00 12.66
N ILE A 17 17.54 10.32 12.64
CA ILE A 17 18.38 10.99 11.65
C ILE A 17 19.82 10.48 11.76
N LEU A 18 20.38 10.43 12.98
CA LEU A 18 21.72 9.89 13.22
C LEU A 18 21.82 8.43 12.78
N SER A 19 20.81 7.61 13.04
CA SER A 19 20.77 6.22 12.59
C SER A 19 20.86 6.11 11.06
N ALA A 20 20.07 6.90 10.34
CA ALA A 20 20.13 6.93 8.88
C ALA A 20 21.49 7.45 8.37
N LEU A 21 21.99 8.54 8.97
CA LEU A 21 23.27 9.15 8.61
C LEU A 21 24.44 8.16 8.79
N PHE A 22 24.51 7.48 9.93
CA PHE A 22 25.55 6.48 10.18
C PHE A 22 25.49 5.31 9.19
N MET A 23 24.31 4.84 8.80
CA MET A 23 24.20 3.82 7.75
C MET A 23 24.70 4.33 6.38
N VAL A 24 24.39 5.59 6.03
CA VAL A 24 24.93 6.23 4.82
C VAL A 24 26.45 6.37 4.91
N CYS A 25 26.98 6.87 6.02
CA CYS A 25 28.42 6.98 6.24
C CYS A 25 29.12 5.62 6.15
N SER A 26 28.53 4.56 6.73
CA SER A 26 29.06 3.19 6.62
C SER A 26 29.12 2.72 5.16
N ALA A 27 28.06 2.97 4.38
CA ALA A 27 28.05 2.66 2.95
C ALA A 27 29.12 3.43 2.17
N VAL A 28 29.26 4.73 2.41
CA VAL A 28 30.28 5.57 1.76
C VAL A 28 31.68 5.10 2.10
N VAL A 29 31.97 4.88 3.38
CA VAL A 29 33.28 4.39 3.85
C VAL A 29 33.65 3.06 3.20
N ARG A 30 32.69 2.14 3.03
CA ARG A 30 32.90 0.86 2.32
C ARG A 30 33.23 1.05 0.84
N ILE A 31 32.57 1.99 0.17
CA ILE A 31 32.85 2.31 -1.23
C ILE A 31 34.25 2.92 -1.37
N VAL A 32 34.59 3.89 -0.52
CA VAL A 32 35.92 4.53 -0.51
C VAL A 32 37.01 3.49 -0.28
N TRP A 33 36.81 2.59 0.68
CA TRP A 33 37.74 1.49 0.91
C TRP A 33 37.86 0.58 -0.33
N ALA A 34 36.75 0.17 -0.94
CA ALA A 34 36.79 -0.66 -2.14
C ALA A 34 37.53 -0.01 -3.33
N CYS A 35 37.46 1.32 -3.47
CA CYS A 35 38.16 2.06 -4.52
C CYS A 35 39.68 2.11 -4.32
N GLY A 36 40.17 1.96 -3.08
CA GLY A 36 41.60 1.92 -2.78
C GLY A 36 42.23 0.54 -2.97
N GLU A 37 41.44 -0.49 -3.25
CA GLU A 37 41.92 -1.86 -3.42
C GLU A 37 42.29 -2.14 -4.90
N PRO A 38 43.51 -2.63 -5.19
CA PRO A 38 44.00 -2.81 -6.56
C PRO A 38 43.30 -3.95 -7.31
N ALA A 39 42.80 -4.96 -6.59
CA ALA A 39 42.04 -6.07 -7.16
C ALA A 39 41.13 -6.70 -6.09
N LEU A 40 39.85 -6.89 -6.43
CA LEU A 40 38.87 -7.56 -5.58
C LEU A 40 38.34 -8.82 -6.26
N SER A 41 38.36 -9.95 -5.57
CA SER A 41 37.74 -11.17 -6.08
C SER A 41 36.22 -11.01 -6.15
N ARG A 42 35.55 -11.68 -7.09
CA ARG A 42 34.08 -11.60 -7.24
C ARG A 42 33.33 -11.99 -5.96
N PRO A 43 33.67 -13.08 -5.24
CA PRO A 43 33.00 -13.43 -3.99
C PRO A 43 33.18 -12.36 -2.92
N PHE A 44 34.37 -11.77 -2.84
CA PHE A 44 34.66 -10.71 -1.89
C PHE A 44 33.89 -9.43 -2.20
N LEU A 45 33.84 -8.99 -3.47
CA LEU A 45 33.03 -7.86 -3.90
C LEU A 45 31.55 -8.06 -3.54
N CYS A 46 31.00 -9.24 -3.82
CA CYS A 46 29.60 -9.54 -3.51
C CYS A 46 29.32 -9.53 -1.99
N LEU A 47 30.13 -10.23 -1.20
CA LEU A 47 29.84 -10.47 0.22
C LEU A 47 30.34 -9.37 1.15
N GLN A 48 31.44 -8.69 0.82
CA GLN A 48 32.10 -7.71 1.69
C GLN A 48 31.85 -6.26 1.28
N ILE A 49 31.37 -6.00 0.06
CA ILE A 49 31.03 -4.66 -0.43
C ILE A 49 29.55 -4.53 -0.77
N LEU A 50 29.05 -5.31 -1.74
CA LEU A 50 27.68 -5.15 -2.24
C LEU A 50 26.61 -5.54 -1.21
N LEU A 51 26.83 -6.62 -0.46
CA LEU A 51 25.91 -7.06 0.59
C LEU A 51 25.72 -6.02 1.71
N PRO A 52 26.77 -5.51 2.39
CA PRO A 52 26.60 -4.47 3.40
C PRO A 52 26.08 -3.14 2.80
N LEU A 53 26.45 -2.80 1.56
CA LEU A 53 25.88 -1.64 0.87
C LEU A 53 24.36 -1.79 0.69
N ALA A 54 23.91 -2.94 0.19
CA ALA A 54 22.49 -3.24 0.03
C ALA A 54 21.75 -3.24 1.37
N ALA A 55 22.36 -3.78 2.44
CA ALA A 55 21.82 -3.73 3.79
C ALA A 55 21.66 -2.28 4.28
N ASN A 56 22.69 -1.46 4.17
CA ASN A 56 22.67 -0.07 4.65
C ASN A 56 21.66 0.79 3.88
N VAL A 57 21.67 0.71 2.54
CA VAL A 57 20.74 1.47 1.70
C VAL A 57 19.29 1.05 1.97
N SER A 58 19.01 -0.27 2.00
CA SER A 58 17.65 -0.73 2.29
C SER A 58 17.19 -0.38 3.71
N PHE A 59 18.09 -0.37 4.69
CA PHE A 59 17.78 0.08 6.05
C PHE A 59 17.35 1.54 6.09
N VAL A 60 18.12 2.43 5.42
CA VAL A 60 17.80 3.86 5.32
C VAL A 60 16.47 4.07 4.61
N LEU A 61 16.24 3.39 3.49
CA LEU A 61 14.98 3.50 2.75
C LEU A 61 13.78 3.07 3.60
N ILE A 62 13.91 1.97 4.36
CA ILE A 62 12.86 1.48 5.25
C ILE A 62 12.61 2.45 6.41
N LEU A 63 13.67 3.01 7.02
CA LEU A 63 13.53 4.02 8.07
C LEU A 63 12.72 5.23 7.59
N LEU A 64 13.08 5.76 6.42
CA LEU A 64 12.48 6.97 5.85
C LEU A 64 11.04 6.74 5.40
N ARG A 65 10.76 5.60 4.76
CA ARG A 65 9.46 5.32 4.14
C ARG A 65 8.47 4.62 5.06
N ASP A 66 8.94 3.60 5.76
CA ASP A 66 8.12 2.60 6.45
C ASP A 66 8.28 2.69 7.99
N GLY A 67 9.11 3.61 8.49
CA GLY A 67 9.44 3.70 9.91
C GLY A 67 8.24 3.99 10.84
N ARG A 68 7.18 4.62 10.33
CA ARG A 68 6.01 5.02 11.13
C ARG A 68 5.01 3.89 11.40
N ASP A 69 4.88 2.94 10.48
CA ASP A 69 3.84 1.90 10.53
C ASP A 69 4.40 0.48 10.37
N ARG A 70 5.60 0.33 9.78
CA ARG A 70 6.19 -0.96 9.38
C ARG A 70 7.67 -1.06 9.72
N LEU A 71 8.07 -0.50 10.86
CA LEU A 71 9.46 -0.58 11.34
C LEU A 71 10.00 -2.01 11.34
N PHE A 72 9.16 -3.04 11.55
CA PHE A 72 9.57 -4.45 11.50
C PHE A 72 10.27 -4.87 10.19
N ARG A 73 10.05 -4.16 9.07
CA ARG A 73 10.75 -4.43 7.81
C ARG A 73 12.26 -4.16 7.92
N SER A 74 12.71 -3.31 8.85
CA SER A 74 14.15 -3.06 9.07
C SER A 74 14.89 -4.29 9.57
N ALA A 75 14.19 -5.32 10.04
CA ALA A 75 14.79 -6.61 10.34
C ALA A 75 15.47 -7.22 9.11
N ILE A 76 14.93 -7.03 7.89
CA ILE A 76 15.50 -7.58 6.65
C ILE A 76 16.94 -7.10 6.46
N PRO A 77 17.23 -5.78 6.41
CA PRO A 77 18.60 -5.31 6.34
C PRO A 77 19.47 -5.68 7.54
N VAL A 78 18.89 -5.78 8.75
CA VAL A 78 19.66 -6.26 9.93
C VAL A 78 20.12 -7.71 9.73
N TRP A 79 19.27 -8.58 9.18
CA TRP A 79 19.65 -9.95 8.81
C TRP A 79 20.73 -9.95 7.73
N LEU A 80 20.62 -9.12 6.69
CA LEU A 80 21.66 -8.99 5.65
C LEU A 80 23.00 -8.53 6.25
N GLY A 81 22.97 -7.55 7.16
CA GLY A 81 24.15 -7.11 7.90
C GLY A 81 24.75 -8.22 8.75
N CYS A 82 23.93 -9.01 9.45
CA CYS A 82 24.40 -10.16 10.24
C CYS A 82 25.04 -11.24 9.36
N VAL A 83 24.53 -11.48 8.14
CA VAL A 83 25.18 -12.39 7.17
C VAL A 83 26.54 -11.85 6.77
N PHE A 84 26.65 -10.56 6.46
CA PHE A 84 27.94 -9.91 6.19
C PHE A 84 28.94 -10.12 7.34
N PHE A 85 28.52 -9.88 8.59
CA PHE A 85 29.34 -10.08 9.77
C PHE A 85 29.71 -11.55 10.00
N ALA A 86 28.79 -12.48 9.74
CA ALA A 86 29.05 -13.91 9.82
C ALA A 86 30.14 -14.34 8.83
N VAL A 87 30.09 -13.86 7.59
CA VAL A 87 31.15 -14.12 6.59
C VAL A 87 32.50 -13.56 7.05
N LYS A 88 32.53 -12.35 7.63
CA LYS A 88 33.77 -11.79 8.22
C LYS A 88 34.31 -12.68 9.33
N ALA A 89 33.45 -13.18 10.23
CA ALA A 89 33.86 -13.99 11.38
C ALA A 89 34.40 -15.38 11.00
N LEU A 90 33.99 -15.95 9.86
CA LEU A 90 34.57 -17.19 9.34
C LEU A 90 36.05 -17.05 8.95
N GLY A 91 36.54 -15.83 8.76
CA GLY A 91 37.95 -15.54 8.51
C GLY A 91 38.80 -15.41 9.77
N PHE A 92 38.24 -15.52 10.97
CA PHE A 92 39.02 -15.37 12.21
C PHE A 92 39.87 -16.60 12.51
N PRO A 93 41.09 -16.41 13.07
CA PRO A 93 42.02 -17.52 13.34
C PRO A 93 41.56 -18.44 14.48
N SER A 94 40.76 -17.94 15.42
CA SER A 94 40.29 -18.71 16.58
C SER A 94 38.86 -19.23 16.35
N ARG A 95 38.69 -20.56 16.35
CA ARG A 95 37.38 -21.22 16.21
C ARG A 95 36.41 -20.83 17.32
N LEU A 96 36.91 -20.68 18.56
CA LEU A 96 36.09 -20.25 19.69
C LEU A 96 35.57 -18.82 19.47
N HIS A 97 36.46 -17.92 19.04
CA HIS A 97 36.08 -16.54 18.74
C HIS A 97 35.06 -16.47 17.61
N THR A 98 35.26 -17.21 16.51
CA THR A 98 34.28 -17.35 15.43
C THR A 98 32.92 -17.83 15.94
N ALA A 99 32.87 -18.89 16.73
CA ALA A 99 31.61 -19.42 17.26
C ALA A 99 30.87 -18.40 18.14
N LEU A 100 31.58 -17.70 19.01
CA LEU A 100 31.00 -16.65 19.86
C LEU A 100 30.46 -15.47 19.04
N CYS A 101 31.18 -15.03 18.00
CA CYS A 101 30.70 -13.98 17.10
C CYS A 101 29.44 -14.41 16.32
N LEU A 102 29.41 -15.64 15.81
CA LEU A 102 28.23 -16.17 15.11
C LEU A 102 27.00 -16.24 16.02
N LEU A 103 27.17 -16.66 17.28
CA LEU A 103 26.11 -16.65 18.29
C LEU A 103 25.63 -15.23 18.58
N LEU A 104 26.55 -14.27 18.71
CA LEU A 104 26.20 -12.86 18.92
C LEU A 104 25.41 -12.29 17.74
N TYR A 105 25.81 -12.56 16.49
CA TYR A 105 25.09 -12.06 15.31
C TYR A 105 23.73 -12.73 15.14
N ALA A 106 23.61 -14.02 15.45
CA ALA A 106 22.32 -14.71 15.51
C ALA A 106 21.41 -14.10 16.58
N LEU A 107 21.97 -13.77 17.76
CA LEU A 107 21.25 -13.09 18.84
C LEU A 107 20.80 -11.68 18.42
N VAL A 108 21.66 -10.90 17.74
CA VAL A 108 21.30 -9.59 17.16
C VAL A 108 20.12 -9.73 16.20
N ALA A 109 20.21 -10.63 15.23
CA ALA A 109 19.17 -10.81 14.23
C ALA A 109 17.84 -11.26 14.86
N ALA A 110 17.87 -12.24 15.77
CA ALA A 110 16.69 -12.77 16.43
C ALA A 110 16.06 -11.76 17.41
N LEU A 111 16.85 -11.15 18.29
CA LEU A 111 16.34 -10.23 19.31
C LEU A 111 15.84 -8.92 18.71
N TYR A 112 16.54 -8.39 17.71
CA TYR A 112 16.08 -7.21 16.97
C TYR A 112 14.73 -7.51 16.31
N THR A 113 14.64 -8.61 15.56
CA THR A 113 13.39 -9.05 14.90
C THR A 113 12.26 -9.25 15.91
N ALA A 114 12.52 -9.92 17.03
CA ALA A 114 11.54 -10.16 18.07
C ALA A 114 11.05 -8.85 18.73
N THR A 115 11.94 -7.87 18.86
CA THR A 115 11.59 -6.53 19.37
C THR A 115 10.72 -5.78 18.37
N VAL A 116 11.19 -5.56 17.14
CA VAL A 116 10.44 -4.75 16.15
C VAL A 116 9.12 -5.38 15.70
N THR A 117 8.97 -6.70 15.85
CA THR A 117 7.69 -7.41 15.61
C THR A 117 6.76 -7.43 16.82
N GLY A 118 7.19 -6.89 17.96
CA GLY A 118 6.39 -6.78 19.18
C GLY A 118 6.28 -8.06 20.01
N ARG A 119 7.10 -9.09 19.72
CA ARG A 119 7.17 -10.33 20.53
C ARG A 119 7.87 -10.08 21.85
N VAL A 120 8.89 -9.23 21.85
CA VAL A 120 9.57 -8.75 23.04
C VAL A 120 9.05 -7.36 23.38
N PRO A 121 8.42 -7.16 24.56
CA PRO A 121 7.78 -5.89 24.88
C PRO A 121 8.76 -4.80 25.34
N THR A 122 10.08 -5.05 25.33
CA THR A 122 11.12 -4.10 25.78
C THR A 122 12.23 -3.93 24.75
N GLN A 123 12.57 -2.67 24.42
CA GLN A 123 13.71 -2.36 23.53
C GLN A 123 15.03 -2.19 24.29
N LYS A 124 15.01 -2.15 25.63
CA LYS A 124 16.21 -1.89 26.44
C LYS A 124 17.29 -2.95 26.26
N LEU A 125 16.90 -4.19 25.95
CA LEU A 125 17.84 -5.28 25.65
C LEU A 125 18.68 -4.98 24.41
N LEU A 126 18.14 -4.24 23.43
CA LEU A 126 18.88 -3.83 22.25
C LEU A 126 19.98 -2.83 22.59
N TRP A 127 19.79 -1.99 23.62
CA TRP A 127 20.79 -0.98 24.01
C TRP A 127 22.06 -1.64 24.52
N LEU A 128 21.91 -2.69 25.34
CA LEU A 128 23.06 -3.49 25.81
C LEU A 128 23.67 -4.30 24.65
N LEU A 129 22.82 -4.90 23.81
CA LEU A 129 23.26 -5.73 22.70
C LEU A 129 24.08 -4.96 21.65
N PHE A 130 23.75 -3.69 21.39
CA PHE A 130 24.50 -2.85 20.47
C PHE A 130 25.59 -2.04 21.17
N GLY A 131 25.34 -1.56 22.39
CA GLY A 131 26.27 -0.71 23.13
C GLY A 131 27.50 -1.44 23.64
N LEU A 132 27.36 -2.63 24.25
CA LEU A 132 28.49 -3.33 24.86
C LEU A 132 29.54 -3.79 23.82
N PRO A 133 29.16 -4.43 22.68
CA PRO A 133 30.15 -4.77 21.65
C PRO A 133 30.79 -3.54 21.02
N MET A 134 30.04 -2.45 20.84
CA MET A 134 30.57 -1.19 20.31
C MET A 134 31.62 -0.58 21.26
N LEU A 135 31.34 -0.56 22.57
CA LEU A 135 32.30 -0.10 23.58
C LEU A 135 33.54 -1.00 23.63
N TYR A 136 33.36 -2.32 23.53
CA TYR A 136 34.47 -3.27 23.47
C TYR A 136 35.38 -2.99 22.25
N HIS A 137 34.81 -2.76 21.07
CA HIS A 137 35.58 -2.38 19.88
C HIS A 137 36.39 -1.11 20.15
N ILE A 138 35.73 -0.03 20.58
CA ILE A 138 36.36 1.29 20.78
C ILE A 138 37.51 1.24 21.81
N PHE A 139 37.30 0.56 22.95
CA PHE A 139 38.24 0.63 24.08
C PHE A 139 39.27 -0.50 24.11
N VAL A 140 38.98 -1.66 23.51
CA VAL A 140 39.84 -2.85 23.64
C VAL A 140 40.44 -3.28 22.31
N GLU A 141 39.63 -3.35 21.25
CA GLU A 141 40.09 -3.89 19.97
C GLU A 141 40.79 -2.83 19.12
N ASP A 142 40.18 -1.66 19.02
CA ASP A 142 40.62 -0.56 18.16
C ASP A 142 41.88 0.14 18.71
N THR A 143 42.11 0.07 20.03
CA THR A 143 43.35 0.55 20.66
C THR A 143 44.59 -0.22 20.19
N ARG A 144 44.43 -1.46 19.71
CA ARG A 144 45.53 -2.27 19.15
C ARG A 144 45.90 -1.88 17.72
N LYS A 145 45.06 -1.10 17.03
CA LYS A 145 45.26 -0.65 15.64
C LYS A 145 45.80 0.79 15.56
N LEU A 146 46.19 1.36 16.70
CA LEU A 146 46.75 2.70 16.78
C LEU A 146 48.05 2.77 15.93
N GLY A 147 48.08 3.67 14.94
CA GLY A 147 49.21 3.82 14.02
C GLY A 147 49.07 3.09 12.68
N TRP A 148 47.98 2.34 12.45
CA TRP A 148 47.70 1.75 11.13
C TRP A 148 47.34 2.82 10.08
N PRO A 149 47.58 2.56 8.78
CA PRO A 149 47.13 3.44 7.70
C PRO A 149 45.62 3.69 7.75
N VAL A 150 45.20 4.90 7.38
CA VAL A 150 43.78 5.30 7.36
C VAL A 150 42.92 4.34 6.53
N HIS A 151 43.47 3.84 5.42
CA HIS A 151 42.79 2.89 4.53
C HIS A 151 42.38 1.61 5.27
N ASP A 152 43.28 1.03 6.07
CA ASP A 152 43.03 -0.21 6.80
C ASP A 152 42.04 -0.04 7.96
N TRP A 153 41.81 1.20 8.39
CA TRP A 153 40.80 1.56 9.38
C TRP A 153 39.38 1.65 8.80
N LEU A 154 39.23 1.95 7.50
CA LEU A 154 37.92 2.20 6.88
C LEU A 154 36.92 1.05 7.10
N PRO A 155 37.28 -0.24 6.95
CA PRO A 155 36.35 -1.33 7.21
C PRO A 155 35.81 -1.35 8.65
N GLU A 156 36.61 -1.00 9.64
CA GLU A 156 36.21 -0.97 11.05
C GLU A 156 35.37 0.26 11.39
N VAL A 157 35.75 1.43 10.84
CA VAL A 157 34.92 2.64 10.95
C VAL A 157 33.52 2.39 10.38
N SER A 158 33.42 1.68 9.25
CA SER A 158 32.13 1.26 8.68
C SER A 158 31.32 0.37 9.64
N VAL A 159 31.97 -0.56 10.35
CA VAL A 159 31.31 -1.44 11.32
C VAL A 159 30.82 -0.66 12.54
N LEU A 160 31.64 0.25 13.07
CA LEU A 160 31.26 1.13 14.18
C LEU A 160 30.05 1.98 13.81
N PHE A 161 30.01 2.52 12.58
CA PHE A 161 28.84 3.23 12.09
C PHE A 161 27.58 2.35 12.03
N CYS A 162 27.69 1.09 11.60
CA CYS A 162 26.55 0.17 11.64
C CYS A 162 26.05 -0.07 13.07
N MET A 163 26.96 -0.30 14.02
CA MET A 163 26.61 -0.51 15.44
C MET A 163 25.96 0.74 16.05
N ALA A 164 26.56 1.91 15.82
CA ALA A 164 26.02 3.20 16.25
C ALA A 164 24.64 3.45 15.66
N ALA A 165 24.43 3.13 14.38
CA ALA A 165 23.13 3.25 13.73
C ALA A 165 22.06 2.37 14.38
N LEU A 166 22.37 1.11 14.70
CA LEU A 166 21.45 0.19 15.35
C LEU A 166 21.12 0.60 16.79
N LEU A 167 22.11 1.14 17.51
CA LEU A 167 21.89 1.74 18.82
C LEU A 167 20.97 2.97 18.70
N CYS A 168 21.25 3.89 17.78
CA CYS A 168 20.46 5.09 17.55
C CYS A 168 18.99 4.77 17.19
N VAL A 169 18.70 3.79 16.31
CA VAL A 169 17.30 3.41 16.01
C VAL A 169 16.61 2.82 17.23
N SER A 170 17.32 2.04 18.04
CA SER A 170 16.76 1.43 19.26
C SER A 170 16.45 2.47 20.36
N LEU A 171 17.09 3.63 20.31
CA LEU A 171 16.78 4.79 21.14
C LEU A 171 15.63 5.62 20.53
N ALA A 172 15.55 5.69 19.20
CA ALA A 172 14.53 6.44 18.48
C ALA A 172 13.14 5.80 18.54
N MET A 173 13.07 4.46 18.52
CA MET A 173 11.81 3.72 18.42
C MET A 173 10.95 3.92 19.68
N ARG A 174 9.65 4.03 19.45
CA ARG A 174 8.60 4.12 20.47
C ARG A 174 7.70 2.91 20.38
N ARG A 175 7.07 2.58 21.50
CA ARG A 175 6.12 1.46 21.60
C ARG A 175 4.74 1.96 21.99
N ARG A 176 3.71 1.36 21.40
CA ARG A 176 2.31 1.51 21.84
C ARG A 176 1.60 0.16 21.82
N PRO A 177 0.58 -0.06 22.66
CA PRO A 177 -0.30 -1.20 22.49
C PRO A 177 -1.15 -1.01 21.22
N ALA A 178 -1.46 -2.11 20.52
CA ALA A 178 -2.44 -2.09 19.44
C ALA A 178 -3.82 -1.69 19.98
N GLY A 179 -4.55 -0.88 19.21
CA GLY A 179 -5.93 -0.52 19.47
C GLY A 179 -6.86 -1.73 19.39
N GLU A 180 -8.07 -1.59 19.93
CA GLU A 180 -9.07 -2.63 19.84
C GLU A 180 -9.54 -2.80 18.39
N GLY A 181 -9.48 -4.02 17.87
CA GLY A 181 -9.76 -4.30 16.46
C GLY A 181 -8.72 -3.78 15.45
N GLU A 182 -7.63 -3.14 15.91
CA GLU A 182 -6.57 -2.65 15.03
C GLU A 182 -5.78 -3.81 14.42
N TYR A 183 -5.71 -3.84 13.09
CA TYR A 183 -4.85 -4.79 12.39
C TYR A 183 -3.37 -4.39 12.52
N VAL A 184 -2.54 -5.32 12.99
CA VAL A 184 -1.09 -5.11 13.08
C VAL A 184 -0.41 -5.69 11.83
N PRO A 185 0.22 -4.84 10.98
CA PRO A 185 0.87 -5.32 9.77
C PRO A 185 1.97 -6.35 10.07
N GLY A 186 2.11 -7.33 9.17
CA GLY A 186 3.10 -8.39 9.25
C GLY A 186 3.96 -8.52 8.00
N PHE A 187 4.92 -9.45 8.03
CA PHE A 187 5.74 -9.75 6.86
C PHE A 187 4.89 -10.27 5.70
N GLY A 188 5.14 -9.72 4.52
CA GLY A 188 4.38 -10.02 3.30
C GLY A 188 3.17 -9.11 3.06
N ASP A 189 2.79 -8.25 4.00
CA ASP A 189 1.78 -7.22 3.77
C ASP A 189 2.37 -6.05 2.96
N ARG A 190 1.53 -5.39 2.16
CA ARG A 190 1.88 -4.21 1.35
C ARG A 190 1.41 -2.93 2.01
N ASN A 191 2.01 -1.79 1.66
CA ASN A 191 1.62 -0.50 2.23
C ASN A 191 0.18 -0.07 1.92
N ASP A 192 -0.42 -0.64 0.89
CA ASP A 192 -1.79 -0.44 0.43
C ASP A 192 -2.73 -1.62 0.75
N GLY A 193 -2.27 -2.67 1.47
CA GLY A 193 -3.14 -3.78 1.83
C GLY A 193 -2.51 -4.88 2.68
N ARG A 194 -3.36 -5.56 3.44
CA ARG A 194 -3.04 -6.77 4.22
C ARG A 194 -3.07 -8.00 3.31
N ARG A 195 -2.09 -8.89 3.40
CA ARG A 195 -2.10 -10.15 2.65
C ARG A 195 -3.09 -11.13 3.28
N LEU A 196 -3.99 -11.68 2.48
CA LEU A 196 -4.90 -12.75 2.92
C LEU A 196 -4.19 -14.11 2.76
N ARG A 197 -4.22 -14.93 3.81
CA ARG A 197 -3.50 -16.20 3.89
C ARG A 197 -4.43 -17.39 4.13
N SER A 198 -5.64 -17.16 4.64
CA SER A 198 -6.60 -18.22 4.97
C SER A 198 -7.64 -18.51 3.88
N LEU A 199 -7.46 -17.96 2.68
CA LEU A 199 -8.37 -18.22 1.55
C LEU A 199 -8.19 -19.65 1.03
N SER A 200 -9.22 -20.17 0.35
CA SER A 200 -9.13 -21.48 -0.30
C SER A 200 -7.98 -21.52 -1.32
N PRO A 201 -7.32 -22.67 -1.52
CA PRO A 201 -6.13 -22.79 -2.36
C PRO A 201 -6.29 -22.24 -3.78
N ILE A 202 -7.49 -22.31 -4.36
CA ILE A 202 -7.77 -21.76 -5.70
C ILE A 202 -7.44 -20.26 -5.80
N PHE A 203 -7.70 -19.46 -4.76
CA PHE A 203 -7.37 -18.02 -4.75
C PHE A 203 -5.87 -17.75 -4.62
N ALA A 204 -5.09 -18.72 -4.11
CA ALA A 204 -3.64 -18.63 -4.09
C ALA A 204 -3.03 -19.00 -5.44
N VAL A 205 -3.66 -19.93 -6.18
CA VAL A 205 -3.16 -20.43 -7.47
C VAL A 205 -3.66 -19.59 -8.66
N SER A 206 -4.88 -19.08 -8.60
CA SER A 206 -5.51 -18.36 -9.71
C SER A 206 -4.69 -17.18 -10.25
N PRO A 207 -3.97 -16.37 -9.43
CA PRO A 207 -3.13 -15.29 -9.93
C PRO A 207 -1.89 -15.75 -10.71
N TYR A 208 -1.50 -17.03 -10.58
CA TYR A 208 -0.41 -17.63 -11.33
C TYR A 208 -0.88 -18.18 -12.69
N LEU A 209 -2.14 -18.63 -12.77
CA LEU A 209 -2.77 -19.09 -13.99
C LEU A 209 -3.22 -17.92 -14.86
N MET A 210 -3.98 -17.00 -14.26
CA MET A 210 -4.51 -15.80 -14.91
C MET A 210 -3.64 -14.61 -14.48
N LYS A 211 -2.60 -14.34 -15.27
CA LYS A 211 -1.47 -13.49 -14.87
C LYS A 211 -1.83 -12.00 -14.88
N THR A 212 -2.49 -11.54 -15.93
CA THR A 212 -2.82 -10.11 -16.12
C THR A 212 -4.25 -9.84 -15.71
N ARG A 213 -4.57 -8.59 -15.33
CA ARG A 213 -5.95 -8.23 -14.98
C ARG A 213 -6.82 -8.24 -16.20
N ASN A 214 -6.28 -7.84 -17.36
CA ASN A 214 -7.03 -7.84 -18.61
C ASN A 214 -7.59 -9.23 -18.98
N THR A 215 -6.83 -10.28 -18.69
CA THR A 215 -7.22 -11.68 -18.98
C THR A 215 -8.01 -12.36 -17.87
N SER A 216 -8.32 -11.66 -16.76
CA SER A 216 -9.04 -12.21 -15.59
C SER A 216 -10.35 -11.45 -15.32
N GLN A 217 -10.97 -10.91 -16.37
CA GLN A 217 -12.12 -10.00 -16.25
C GLN A 217 -13.46 -10.74 -16.40
N ASN A 218 -14.37 -10.44 -15.49
CA ASN A 218 -15.79 -10.75 -15.65
C ASN A 218 -16.57 -9.49 -16.00
N PHE A 219 -17.51 -9.62 -16.92
CA PHE A 219 -18.36 -8.55 -17.42
C PHE A 219 -19.80 -8.77 -16.97
N LEU A 220 -20.45 -7.71 -16.52
CA LEU A 220 -21.87 -7.71 -16.17
C LEU A 220 -22.53 -6.40 -16.61
N GLU A 221 -23.63 -6.51 -17.34
CA GLU A 221 -24.57 -5.42 -17.58
C GLU A 221 -25.72 -5.56 -16.59
N ASP A 222 -26.08 -4.46 -15.96
CA ASP A 222 -27.08 -4.39 -14.91
C ASP A 222 -28.04 -3.21 -15.14
N HIS A 223 -29.29 -3.38 -14.76
CA HIS A 223 -30.35 -2.40 -14.97
C HIS A 223 -30.97 -2.04 -13.62
N VAL A 224 -30.77 -0.80 -13.19
CA VAL A 224 -31.23 -0.31 -11.88
C VAL A 224 -32.46 0.56 -12.08
N GLU A 225 -33.58 0.19 -11.48
CA GLU A 225 -34.78 1.02 -11.41
C GLU A 225 -34.52 2.17 -10.41
N ILE A 226 -34.80 3.41 -10.81
CA ILE A 226 -34.37 4.60 -10.05
C ILE A 226 -35.52 5.42 -9.48
N THR A 227 -36.75 4.89 -9.42
CA THR A 227 -37.90 5.67 -8.97
C THR A 227 -37.75 6.11 -7.51
N GLU A 228 -37.42 5.19 -6.59
CA GLU A 228 -37.17 5.54 -5.20
C GLU A 228 -35.86 6.32 -5.03
N MET A 229 -34.83 5.97 -5.81
CA MET A 229 -33.58 6.72 -5.87
C MET A 229 -33.77 8.20 -6.22
N GLU A 230 -34.64 8.52 -7.17
CA GLU A 230 -34.92 9.91 -7.52
C GLU A 230 -35.63 10.66 -6.39
N LYS A 231 -36.60 10.02 -5.71
CA LYS A 231 -37.27 10.63 -4.54
C LYS A 231 -36.26 10.94 -3.44
N TYR A 232 -35.37 9.99 -3.16
CA TYR A 232 -34.30 10.15 -2.20
C TYR A 232 -33.30 11.26 -2.60
N ILE A 233 -32.90 11.33 -3.87
CA ILE A 233 -32.04 12.42 -4.35
C ILE A 233 -32.71 13.78 -4.15
N VAL A 234 -34.00 13.89 -4.45
CA VAL A 234 -34.76 15.15 -4.26
C VAL A 234 -34.83 15.52 -2.78
N SER A 235 -35.06 14.56 -1.88
CA SER A 235 -35.07 14.82 -0.44
C SER A 235 -33.72 15.34 0.06
N LYS A 236 -32.61 14.70 -0.34
CA LYS A 236 -31.25 15.12 0.03
C LYS A 236 -30.90 16.50 -0.49
N ARG A 237 -31.31 16.84 -1.71
CA ARG A 237 -31.15 18.20 -2.26
C ARG A 237 -31.93 19.24 -1.46
N ARG A 238 -33.18 18.92 -1.06
CA ARG A 238 -34.00 19.79 -0.20
C ARG A 238 -33.39 19.97 1.19
N ALA A 239 -32.72 18.95 1.72
CA ALA A 239 -31.97 19.00 2.97
C ALA A 239 -30.64 19.79 2.89
N GLY A 240 -30.30 20.38 1.73
CA GLY A 240 -29.12 21.23 1.56
C GLY A 240 -27.98 20.61 0.76
N LEU A 241 -28.05 19.32 0.40
CA LEU A 241 -27.03 18.66 -0.44
C LEU A 241 -27.28 18.95 -1.92
N LYS A 242 -27.09 20.22 -2.33
CA LYS A 242 -27.51 20.75 -3.65
C LYS A 242 -27.07 19.90 -4.85
N ASN A 243 -25.86 19.34 -4.82
CA ASN A 243 -25.29 18.56 -5.93
C ASN A 243 -25.47 17.04 -5.76
N PHE A 244 -26.24 16.58 -4.76
CA PHE A 244 -26.48 15.16 -4.54
C PHE A 244 -27.15 14.53 -5.77
N GLY A 245 -26.83 13.29 -6.10
CA GLY A 245 -27.24 12.68 -7.37
C GLY A 245 -26.92 11.20 -7.44
N ILE A 246 -27.22 10.57 -8.59
CA ILE A 246 -27.09 9.11 -8.79
C ILE A 246 -25.70 8.61 -8.42
N LEU A 247 -24.63 9.30 -8.86
CA LEU A 247 -23.26 8.95 -8.50
C LEU A 247 -23.08 8.81 -6.99
N HIS A 248 -23.61 9.75 -6.20
CA HIS A 248 -23.47 9.71 -4.74
C HIS A 248 -24.21 8.53 -4.11
N VAL A 249 -25.37 8.16 -4.67
CA VAL A 249 -26.11 6.96 -4.24
C VAL A 249 -25.32 5.71 -4.58
N LEU A 250 -24.80 5.58 -5.80
CA LEU A 250 -23.98 4.44 -6.22
C LEU A 250 -22.71 4.28 -5.37
N LEU A 251 -22.03 5.40 -5.08
CA LEU A 251 -20.85 5.41 -4.20
C LEU A 251 -21.21 4.97 -2.78
N ALA A 252 -22.27 5.53 -2.19
CA ALA A 252 -22.70 5.18 -0.85
C ALA A 252 -23.15 3.71 -0.76
N ALA A 253 -23.87 3.21 -1.77
CA ALA A 253 -24.27 1.83 -1.87
C ALA A 253 -23.05 0.89 -2.01
N TYR A 254 -22.04 1.25 -2.81
CA TYR A 254 -20.80 0.45 -2.92
C TYR A 254 -19.99 0.44 -1.62
N VAL A 255 -19.87 1.58 -0.93
CA VAL A 255 -19.21 1.67 0.38
C VAL A 255 -19.94 0.79 1.40
N ARG A 256 -21.28 0.85 1.44
CA ARG A 256 -22.12 -0.02 2.28
C ARG A 256 -21.97 -1.49 1.89
N ALA A 257 -21.90 -1.80 0.61
CA ALA A 257 -21.66 -3.16 0.11
C ALA A 257 -20.30 -3.69 0.59
N CYS A 258 -19.24 -2.88 0.56
CA CYS A 258 -17.94 -3.26 1.11
C CYS A 258 -17.99 -3.56 2.62
N ALA A 259 -18.87 -2.90 3.38
CA ALA A 259 -19.03 -3.16 4.81
C ALA A 259 -19.61 -4.56 5.09
N ARG A 260 -20.55 -5.01 4.26
CA ARG A 260 -21.17 -6.35 4.37
C ARG A 260 -20.34 -7.43 3.67
N TYR A 261 -19.75 -7.08 2.54
CA TYR A 261 -19.02 -7.94 1.63
C TYR A 261 -17.58 -7.40 1.42
N PRO A 262 -16.68 -7.54 2.41
CA PRO A 262 -15.32 -6.99 2.34
C PRO A 262 -14.47 -7.54 1.19
N GLY A 263 -14.83 -8.69 0.63
CA GLY A 263 -14.25 -9.26 -0.58
C GLY A 263 -14.24 -8.34 -1.80
N LEU A 264 -15.19 -7.39 -1.92
CA LEU A 264 -15.19 -6.37 -2.96
C LEU A 264 -13.99 -5.41 -2.85
N ASN A 265 -13.46 -5.25 -1.63
CA ASN A 265 -12.32 -4.38 -1.33
C ASN A 265 -10.97 -5.14 -1.33
N ARG A 266 -10.93 -6.31 -1.96
CA ARG A 266 -9.70 -7.09 -2.19
C ARG A 266 -9.01 -6.67 -3.48
N PHE A 267 -7.76 -7.06 -3.65
CA PHE A 267 -7.03 -6.87 -4.90
C PHE A 267 -5.91 -7.89 -5.07
N ILE A 268 -5.52 -8.12 -6.32
CA ILE A 268 -4.35 -8.91 -6.66
C ILE A 268 -3.14 -7.99 -6.86
N ALA A 269 -2.00 -8.34 -6.28
CA ALA A 269 -0.70 -7.73 -6.57
C ALA A 269 0.41 -8.76 -6.37
N GLY A 270 1.45 -8.79 -7.20
CA GLY A 270 2.55 -9.76 -7.02
C GLY A 270 2.09 -11.22 -6.93
N GLN A 271 1.06 -11.58 -7.71
CA GLN A 271 0.41 -12.90 -7.72
C GLN A 271 -0.17 -13.34 -6.36
N LYS A 272 -0.51 -12.37 -5.51
CA LYS A 272 -1.10 -12.59 -4.19
C LYS A 272 -2.32 -11.71 -4.01
N ILE A 273 -3.22 -12.18 -3.17
CA ILE A 273 -4.45 -11.47 -2.83
C ILE A 273 -4.30 -10.68 -1.52
N PHE A 274 -4.79 -9.47 -1.53
CA PHE A 274 -4.73 -8.51 -0.44
C PHE A 274 -6.10 -7.91 -0.16
N SER A 275 -6.31 -7.45 1.06
CA SER A 275 -7.48 -6.66 1.46
C SER A 275 -7.03 -5.27 1.86
N ARG A 276 -7.74 -4.22 1.40
CA ARG A 276 -7.52 -2.84 1.86
C ARG A 276 -8.12 -2.57 3.24
N GLY A 277 -8.83 -3.55 3.81
CA GLY A 277 -9.46 -3.43 5.12
C GLY A 277 -10.53 -2.34 5.10
N ARG A 278 -10.36 -1.36 6.00
CA ARG A 278 -11.30 -0.24 6.14
C ARG A 278 -11.10 0.89 5.15
N GLU A 279 -9.98 0.96 4.44
CA GLU A 279 -9.76 2.03 3.46
C GLU A 279 -10.42 1.63 2.14
N ILE A 280 -11.46 2.35 1.71
CA ILE A 280 -12.12 2.16 0.42
C ILE A 280 -11.74 3.34 -0.48
N GLU A 281 -10.86 3.11 -1.44
CA GLU A 281 -10.37 4.16 -2.34
C GLU A 281 -11.11 4.11 -3.67
N ILE A 282 -11.88 5.14 -4.01
CA ILE A 282 -12.63 5.18 -5.27
C ILE A 282 -12.02 6.24 -6.18
N ASN A 283 -11.71 5.82 -7.41
CA ASN A 283 -11.18 6.66 -8.47
C ASN A 283 -12.30 7.05 -9.44
N MET A 284 -12.27 8.29 -9.93
CA MET A 284 -13.20 8.76 -10.96
C MET A 284 -12.52 9.75 -11.89
N THR A 285 -12.68 9.57 -13.19
CA THR A 285 -12.28 10.57 -14.18
C THR A 285 -13.32 11.69 -14.22
N ILE A 286 -12.86 12.93 -14.17
CA ILE A 286 -13.68 14.13 -14.32
C ILE A 286 -13.08 15.03 -15.41
N LYS A 287 -13.95 15.71 -16.15
CA LYS A 287 -13.54 16.83 -17.00
C LYS A 287 -13.77 18.13 -16.23
N LYS A 288 -12.74 18.98 -16.14
CA LYS A 288 -12.88 20.32 -15.56
C LYS A 288 -13.82 21.17 -16.42
N THR A 289 -13.65 21.09 -17.74
CA THR A 289 -14.50 21.74 -18.74
C THR A 289 -15.06 20.70 -19.70
N MET A 290 -16.35 20.79 -20.04
CA MET A 290 -16.98 19.92 -21.05
C MET A 290 -16.61 20.38 -22.46
N SER A 291 -15.31 20.28 -22.79
CA SER A 291 -14.72 20.54 -24.10
C SER A 291 -13.87 19.34 -24.53
N VAL A 292 -13.72 19.16 -25.85
CA VAL A 292 -12.87 18.13 -26.43
C VAL A 292 -11.41 18.34 -26.03
N ASP A 293 -10.96 19.59 -25.99
CA ASP A 293 -9.57 19.96 -25.67
C ASP A 293 -9.27 20.03 -24.17
N SER A 294 -10.29 19.90 -23.32
CA SER A 294 -10.07 19.87 -21.87
C SER A 294 -9.42 18.55 -21.48
N PRO A 295 -8.27 18.57 -20.78
CA PRO A 295 -7.68 17.36 -20.26
C PRO A 295 -8.64 16.70 -19.26
N ASP A 296 -8.57 15.37 -19.22
CA ASP A 296 -9.22 14.57 -18.21
C ASP A 296 -8.36 14.58 -16.93
N THR A 297 -8.97 14.81 -15.78
CA THR A 297 -8.31 14.72 -14.48
C THR A 297 -8.93 13.58 -13.68
N VAL A 298 -8.14 12.87 -12.89
CA VAL A 298 -8.67 11.83 -11.99
C VAL A 298 -8.74 12.33 -10.56
N ILE A 299 -9.89 12.11 -9.92
CA ILE A 299 -10.06 12.29 -8.49
C ILE A 299 -10.02 10.94 -7.80
N LYS A 300 -9.38 10.90 -6.64
CA LYS A 300 -9.33 9.73 -5.78
C LYS A 300 -9.81 10.10 -4.38
N VAL A 301 -10.85 9.41 -3.93
CA VAL A 301 -11.51 9.68 -2.64
C VAL A 301 -11.43 8.44 -1.78
N ALA A 302 -11.04 8.61 -0.52
CA ALA A 302 -11.01 7.54 0.46
C ALA A 302 -12.26 7.61 1.35
N PHE A 303 -12.92 6.49 1.52
CA PHE A 303 -14.10 6.29 2.35
C PHE A 303 -13.82 5.24 3.43
N ASP A 304 -14.61 5.29 4.49
CA ASP A 304 -14.68 4.23 5.50
C ASP A 304 -16.00 3.44 5.31
N PRO A 305 -16.01 2.10 5.51
CA PRO A 305 -17.22 1.28 5.43
C PRO A 305 -18.39 1.77 6.28
N ALA A 306 -18.13 2.55 7.33
CA ALA A 306 -19.15 3.14 8.19
C ALA A 306 -19.73 4.47 7.68
N ASP A 307 -19.19 5.06 6.60
CA ASP A 307 -19.68 6.33 6.06
C ASP A 307 -21.15 6.20 5.60
N THR A 308 -21.96 7.21 5.92
CA THR A 308 -23.33 7.37 5.43
C THR A 308 -23.37 8.11 4.09
N ALA A 309 -24.53 8.18 3.44
CA ALA A 309 -24.68 8.93 2.19
C ALA A 309 -24.24 10.40 2.28
N ASP A 310 -24.51 11.05 3.40
CA ASP A 310 -24.14 12.46 3.64
C ASP A 310 -22.63 12.61 3.80
N MET A 311 -21.99 11.67 4.51
CA MET A 311 -20.52 11.64 4.65
C MET A 311 -19.85 11.35 3.30
N VAL A 312 -20.39 10.40 2.53
CA VAL A 312 -19.90 10.09 1.18
C VAL A 312 -20.00 11.31 0.28
N TYR A 313 -21.14 12.01 0.28
CA TYR A 313 -21.31 13.27 -0.45
C TYR A 313 -20.32 14.34 0.01
N GLY A 314 -20.15 14.53 1.32
CA GLY A 314 -19.23 15.51 1.89
C GLY A 314 -17.79 15.28 1.42
N ARG A 315 -17.26 14.07 1.64
CA ARG A 315 -15.89 13.71 1.23
C ARG A 315 -15.68 13.81 -0.29
N PHE A 316 -16.66 13.37 -1.07
CA PHE A 316 -16.57 13.41 -2.53
C PHE A 316 -16.60 14.85 -3.03
N ASN A 317 -17.55 15.66 -2.57
CA ASN A 317 -17.68 17.05 -2.99
C ASN A 317 -16.47 17.89 -2.54
N GLU A 318 -15.94 17.66 -1.34
CA GLU A 318 -14.68 18.29 -0.89
C GLU A 318 -13.53 18.04 -1.88
N LYS A 319 -13.37 16.79 -2.33
CA LYS A 319 -12.34 16.43 -3.32
C LYS A 319 -12.60 17.00 -4.71
N VAL A 320 -13.85 17.03 -5.15
CA VAL A 320 -14.22 17.66 -6.42
C VAL A 320 -13.92 19.16 -6.40
N GLN A 321 -14.30 19.87 -5.32
CA GLN A 321 -14.01 21.32 -5.19
C GLN A 321 -12.50 21.56 -5.14
N ALA A 322 -11.76 20.80 -4.32
CA ALA A 322 -10.31 20.92 -4.25
C ALA A 322 -9.62 20.76 -5.61
N VAL A 323 -10.15 19.92 -6.51
CA VAL A 323 -9.60 19.72 -7.85
C VAL A 323 -10.07 20.78 -8.85
N LYS A 324 -11.31 21.27 -8.73
CA LYS A 324 -11.84 22.36 -9.56
C LYS A 324 -11.15 23.69 -9.26
N ASP A 325 -10.92 23.98 -7.98
CA ASP A 325 -10.29 25.21 -7.51
C ASP A 325 -8.77 25.18 -7.66
N ALA A 326 -8.17 23.99 -7.76
CA ALA A 326 -6.75 23.85 -8.06
C ALA A 326 -6.44 24.26 -9.51
N PRO A 327 -5.23 24.83 -9.76
CA PRO A 327 -4.72 25.04 -11.11
C PRO A 327 -4.87 23.78 -11.98
N LEU A 328 -4.89 23.95 -13.30
CA LEU A 328 -5.04 22.84 -14.28
C LEU A 328 -4.09 21.66 -13.98
N ASP A 329 -2.90 21.94 -13.44
CA ASP A 329 -1.92 20.94 -13.01
C ASP A 329 -2.21 20.32 -11.63
N THR A 330 -3.06 19.30 -11.59
CA THR A 330 -3.18 18.46 -10.37
C THR A 330 -1.94 17.60 -10.16
N GLY A 331 -1.81 16.97 -8.99
CA GLY A 331 -0.65 16.12 -8.66
C GLY A 331 -0.44 14.95 -9.64
N PHE A 332 -1.51 14.36 -10.17
CA PHE A 332 -1.40 13.32 -11.20
C PHE A 332 -1.04 13.90 -12.57
N ASP A 333 -1.62 15.03 -12.95
CA ASP A 333 -1.34 15.69 -14.24
C ASP A 333 0.13 16.12 -14.32
N LYS A 334 0.70 16.62 -13.23
CA LYS A 334 2.14 16.91 -13.11
C LYS A 334 3.01 15.66 -13.26
N LEU A 335 2.59 14.55 -12.65
CA LEU A 335 3.31 13.28 -12.79
C LEU A 335 3.26 12.77 -14.23
N ALA A 336 2.10 12.84 -14.88
CA ALA A 336 1.94 12.46 -16.28
C ALA A 336 2.77 13.37 -17.21
N GLY A 337 2.75 14.68 -16.97
CA GLY A 337 3.58 15.65 -17.68
C GLY A 337 5.08 15.36 -17.52
N ALA A 338 5.53 15.03 -16.31
CA ALA A 338 6.92 14.64 -16.06
C ALA A 338 7.30 13.35 -16.81
N PHE A 339 6.38 12.38 -16.91
CA PHE A 339 6.63 11.15 -17.66
C PHE A 339 6.72 11.40 -19.17
N ASN A 340 5.94 12.35 -19.69
CA ASN A 340 5.95 12.73 -21.09
C ASN A 340 7.28 13.36 -21.55
N LEU A 341 8.07 13.92 -20.62
CA LEU A 341 9.41 14.45 -20.91
C LEU A 341 10.46 13.35 -21.10
N ILE A 342 10.16 12.11 -20.71
CA ILE A 342 11.11 11.00 -20.77
C ILE A 342 11.06 10.37 -22.18
N PRO A 343 12.21 10.25 -22.88
CA PRO A 343 12.28 9.55 -24.17
C PRO A 343 11.69 8.14 -24.09
N GLY A 344 10.96 7.70 -25.13
CA GLY A 344 10.12 6.50 -25.08
C GLY A 344 10.81 5.22 -24.57
N LEU A 345 12.09 4.99 -24.94
CA LEU A 345 12.84 3.82 -24.45
C LEU A 345 13.13 3.89 -22.94
N LEU A 346 13.51 5.08 -22.46
CA LEU A 346 13.73 5.33 -21.03
C LEU A 346 12.41 5.28 -20.26
N LEU A 347 11.32 5.78 -20.84
CA LEU A 347 9.99 5.71 -20.23
C LEU A 347 9.53 4.26 -20.09
N LYS A 348 9.75 3.43 -21.12
CA LYS A 348 9.46 1.98 -21.06
C LYS A 348 10.22 1.30 -19.92
N PHE A 349 11.53 1.57 -19.80
CA PHE A 349 12.35 1.04 -18.71
C PHE A 349 11.87 1.53 -17.34
N PHE A 350 11.52 2.82 -17.24
CA PHE A 350 11.02 3.41 -16.01
C PHE A 350 9.68 2.82 -15.58
N VAL A 351 8.72 2.65 -16.50
CA VAL A 351 7.44 1.98 -16.23
C VAL A 351 7.66 0.52 -15.81
N PHE A 352 8.58 -0.19 -16.45
CA PHE A 352 8.98 -1.54 -16.05
C PHE A 352 9.53 -1.57 -14.60
N LEU A 353 10.36 -0.58 -14.22
CA LEU A 353 10.85 -0.46 -12.85
C LEU A 353 9.71 -0.22 -11.86
N LEU A 354 8.78 0.69 -12.16
CA LEU A 354 7.60 0.94 -11.33
C LEU A 354 6.72 -0.30 -11.19
N GLN A 355 6.48 -1.03 -12.28
CA GLN A 355 5.75 -2.31 -12.27
C GLN A 355 6.46 -3.36 -11.42
N THR A 356 7.79 -3.45 -11.51
CA THR A 356 8.59 -4.38 -10.71
C THR A 356 8.52 -4.02 -9.22
N MET A 357 8.67 -2.73 -8.89
CA MET A 357 8.51 -2.25 -7.53
C MET A 357 7.10 -2.52 -7.00
N ASP A 358 6.08 -2.29 -7.81
CA ASP A 358 4.70 -2.59 -7.44
C ASP A 358 4.51 -4.09 -7.25
N TYR A 359 5.02 -4.95 -8.12
CA TYR A 359 4.94 -6.41 -7.99
C TYR A 359 5.46 -6.90 -6.62
N PHE A 360 6.57 -6.36 -6.14
CA PHE A 360 7.16 -6.72 -4.85
C PHE A 360 6.61 -5.93 -3.64
N GLY A 361 5.65 -5.02 -3.84
CA GLY A 361 5.09 -4.18 -2.76
C GLY A 361 6.05 -3.09 -2.26
N LEU A 362 7.01 -2.74 -3.12
CA LEU A 362 8.03 -1.70 -2.92
C LEU A 362 7.62 -0.37 -3.55
N LEU A 363 6.42 -0.20 -4.07
CA LEU A 363 5.96 1.10 -4.58
C LEU A 363 5.59 2.05 -3.42
N PRO A 364 6.14 3.27 -3.32
CA PRO A 364 5.86 4.19 -2.21
C PRO A 364 4.37 4.51 -2.04
N ARG A 365 3.88 4.63 -0.79
CA ARG A 365 2.44 4.85 -0.53
C ARG A 365 1.98 6.19 -1.13
N ALA A 366 2.83 7.21 -1.10
CA ALA A 366 2.58 8.50 -1.74
C ALA A 366 2.22 8.35 -3.23
N LEU A 367 2.94 7.48 -3.95
CA LEU A 367 2.66 7.22 -5.36
C LEU A 367 1.37 6.43 -5.56
N THR A 368 1.10 5.41 -4.74
CA THR A 368 -0.20 4.67 -4.81
C THR A 368 -1.40 5.55 -4.48
N LYS A 369 -1.24 6.58 -3.62
CA LYS A 369 -2.31 7.54 -3.29
C LYS A 369 -2.56 8.55 -4.41
N LEU A 370 -1.55 8.84 -5.25
CA LEU A 370 -1.70 9.68 -6.43
C LEU A 370 -2.13 8.88 -7.67
N SER A 371 -1.80 7.60 -7.73
CA SER A 371 -2.06 6.75 -8.87
C SER A 371 -3.56 6.39 -8.96
N PRO A 372 -4.21 6.66 -10.10
CA PRO A 372 -5.60 6.29 -10.35
C PRO A 372 -5.77 4.79 -10.58
N PHE A 373 -4.67 4.09 -10.81
CA PHE A 373 -4.63 2.65 -11.07
C PHE A 373 -4.63 1.82 -9.79
N HIS A 374 -4.54 2.46 -8.62
CA HIS A 374 -4.62 1.79 -7.33
C HIS A 374 -5.92 2.21 -6.66
N GLY A 375 -6.69 1.27 -6.13
CA GLY A 375 -7.92 1.58 -5.40
C GLY A 375 -8.92 0.44 -5.38
N SER A 376 -10.05 0.64 -4.72
CA SER A 376 -11.12 -0.32 -4.51
C SER A 376 -12.15 -0.36 -5.63
N LEU A 377 -12.40 0.79 -6.27
CA LEU A 377 -13.34 0.94 -7.38
C LEU A 377 -12.85 2.04 -8.32
N TYR A 378 -13.02 1.85 -9.61
CA TYR A 378 -13.05 2.95 -10.57
C TYR A 378 -14.48 3.15 -11.02
N ILE A 379 -15.00 4.38 -10.95
CA ILE A 379 -16.33 4.70 -11.44
C ILE A 379 -16.29 5.80 -12.49
N THR A 380 -17.11 5.67 -13.53
CA THR A 380 -17.23 6.68 -14.58
C THR A 380 -18.68 6.93 -14.97
N SER A 381 -18.99 8.19 -15.28
CA SER A 381 -20.33 8.64 -15.67
C SER A 381 -20.36 8.85 -17.18
N MET A 382 -20.98 7.92 -17.91
CA MET A 382 -21.28 8.09 -19.33
C MET A 382 -22.55 8.94 -19.52
N ALA A 383 -23.38 9.03 -18.47
CA ALA A 383 -24.56 9.89 -18.41
C ALA A 383 -24.24 11.36 -18.74
N SER A 384 -23.11 11.89 -18.25
CA SER A 384 -22.67 13.27 -18.50
C SER A 384 -22.21 13.50 -19.95
N LEU A 385 -21.88 12.42 -20.67
CA LEU A 385 -21.53 12.45 -22.09
C LEU A 385 -22.73 12.12 -23.00
N GLY A 386 -23.88 11.78 -22.42
CA GLY A 386 -25.09 11.45 -23.17
C GLY A 386 -25.12 10.04 -23.80
N ILE A 387 -24.14 9.19 -23.48
CA ILE A 387 -23.99 7.84 -24.07
C ILE A 387 -24.39 6.72 -23.07
N PRO A 388 -24.71 5.51 -23.55
CA PRO A 388 -24.89 4.32 -22.71
C PRO A 388 -23.61 3.96 -21.92
N PRO A 389 -23.70 3.14 -20.85
CA PRO A 389 -22.50 2.64 -20.18
C PRO A 389 -21.65 1.78 -21.12
N ILE A 390 -20.36 1.67 -20.81
CA ILE A 390 -19.40 0.83 -21.54
C ILE A 390 -18.70 -0.15 -20.60
N TYR A 391 -18.27 -1.29 -21.12
CA TYR A 391 -17.32 -2.14 -20.40
C TYR A 391 -15.92 -1.52 -20.46
N HIS A 392 -15.43 -1.06 -19.31
CA HIS A 392 -14.07 -0.55 -19.20
C HIS A 392 -13.14 -1.63 -18.65
N HIS A 393 -12.03 -1.87 -19.34
CA HIS A 393 -11.02 -2.82 -18.89
C HIS A 393 -10.44 -2.43 -17.53
N LEU A 394 -10.04 -3.43 -16.75
CA LEU A 394 -9.11 -3.27 -15.64
C LEU A 394 -7.69 -3.01 -16.16
N TYR A 395 -6.99 -2.10 -15.50
CA TYR A 395 -5.61 -1.77 -15.81
C TYR A 395 -4.64 -2.86 -15.32
N ASP A 396 -3.69 -3.26 -16.18
CA ASP A 396 -2.65 -4.21 -15.79
C ASP A 396 -1.61 -3.60 -14.84
N PHE A 397 -1.35 -2.30 -14.97
CA PHE A 397 -0.64 -1.55 -13.95
C PHE A 397 -1.58 -1.15 -12.82
N GLY A 398 -1.10 -1.21 -11.57
CA GLY A 398 -1.88 -0.90 -10.38
C GLY A 398 -2.62 -2.11 -9.83
N ASN A 399 -3.77 -1.90 -9.15
CA ASN A 399 -4.50 -2.95 -8.46
C ASN A 399 -6.00 -2.68 -8.25
N VAL A 400 -6.63 -1.88 -9.10
CA VAL A 400 -8.10 -1.71 -9.07
C VAL A 400 -8.82 -3.01 -9.45
N PRO A 401 -9.69 -3.54 -8.58
CA PRO A 401 -10.35 -4.83 -8.79
C PRO A 401 -11.73 -4.72 -9.47
N VAL A 402 -12.37 -3.56 -9.39
CA VAL A 402 -13.75 -3.34 -9.88
C VAL A 402 -13.79 -2.03 -10.65
N PHE A 403 -14.41 -2.07 -11.83
CA PHE A 403 -14.74 -0.90 -12.63
C PHE A 403 -16.26 -0.86 -12.82
N CYS A 404 -16.86 0.31 -12.61
CA CYS A 404 -18.27 0.57 -12.87
C CYS A 404 -18.39 1.75 -13.85
N SER A 405 -19.18 1.59 -14.90
CA SER A 405 -19.67 2.72 -15.69
C SER A 405 -21.19 2.76 -15.60
N PHE A 406 -21.78 3.96 -15.60
CA PHE A 406 -23.24 4.11 -15.65
C PHE A 406 -23.67 5.12 -16.71
N GLY A 407 -24.77 4.82 -17.38
CA GLY A 407 -25.28 5.59 -18.50
C GLY A 407 -26.37 6.59 -18.16
N LYS A 408 -26.93 7.20 -19.20
CA LYS A 408 -28.06 8.14 -19.08
C LYS A 408 -29.31 7.44 -18.55
N LYS A 409 -30.18 8.22 -17.91
CA LYS A 409 -31.51 7.76 -17.52
C LYS A 409 -32.33 7.42 -18.76
N ARG A 410 -33.05 6.30 -18.71
CA ARG A 410 -34.05 5.92 -19.70
C ARG A 410 -35.40 5.65 -19.06
N ARG A 411 -36.47 5.81 -19.84
CA ARG A 411 -37.84 5.51 -19.43
C ARG A 411 -38.29 4.25 -20.16
N VAL A 412 -38.92 3.35 -19.43
CA VAL A 412 -39.42 2.07 -19.97
C VAL A 412 -40.88 1.97 -19.59
N TYR A 413 -41.71 1.52 -20.53
CA TYR A 413 -43.07 1.12 -20.25
C TYR A 413 -43.07 -0.39 -20.03
N GLU A 414 -43.52 -0.81 -18.86
CA GLU A 414 -43.58 -2.21 -18.46
C GLU A 414 -45.01 -2.58 -18.09
N THR A 415 -45.38 -3.81 -18.36
CA THR A 415 -46.70 -4.33 -17.99
C THR A 415 -46.63 -4.89 -16.57
N ALA A 416 -47.43 -4.33 -15.67
CA ALA A 416 -47.64 -4.88 -14.34
C ALA A 416 -48.40 -6.20 -14.40
N ARG A 417 -48.39 -6.95 -13.29
CA ARG A 417 -49.05 -8.26 -13.21
C ARG A 417 -50.56 -8.21 -13.46
N ASP A 418 -51.18 -7.06 -13.23
CA ASP A 418 -52.61 -6.80 -13.47
C ASP A 418 -52.91 -6.37 -14.92
N GLY A 419 -51.90 -6.35 -15.80
CA GLY A 419 -52.03 -5.94 -17.19
C GLY A 419 -51.93 -4.43 -17.42
N THR A 420 -51.79 -3.62 -16.37
CA THR A 420 -51.63 -2.16 -16.52
C THR A 420 -50.23 -1.81 -17.02
N VAL A 421 -50.12 -0.77 -17.84
CA VAL A 421 -48.82 -0.29 -18.33
C VAL A 421 -48.30 0.80 -17.40
N VAL A 422 -47.15 0.54 -16.78
CA VAL A 422 -46.49 1.44 -15.84
C VAL A 422 -45.21 1.99 -16.45
N ARG A 423 -45.00 3.29 -16.31
CA ARG A 423 -43.77 3.94 -16.75
C ARG A 423 -42.74 3.93 -15.63
N ARG A 424 -41.65 3.19 -15.81
CA ARG A 424 -40.51 3.13 -14.89
C ARG A 424 -39.30 3.87 -15.44
N LYS A 425 -38.36 4.18 -14.55
CA LYS A 425 -37.11 4.87 -14.92
C LYS A 425 -35.95 3.97 -14.55
N TYR A 426 -35.00 3.84 -15.46
CA TYR A 426 -33.81 3.02 -15.27
C TYR A 426 -32.53 3.80 -15.54
N ILE A 427 -31.46 3.37 -14.91
CA ILE A 427 -30.10 3.55 -15.40
C ILE A 427 -29.49 2.19 -15.69
N ASP A 428 -28.63 2.16 -16.69
CA ASP A 428 -27.85 0.98 -17.02
C ASP A 428 -26.43 1.15 -16.44
N CYS A 429 -25.92 0.09 -15.83
CA CYS A 429 -24.60 0.03 -15.24
C CYS A 429 -23.82 -1.14 -15.84
N ASN A 430 -22.58 -0.90 -16.28
CA ASN A 430 -21.69 -1.98 -16.71
C ASN A 430 -20.57 -2.13 -15.69
N TYR A 431 -20.37 -3.36 -15.22
CA TYR A 431 -19.33 -3.74 -14.29
C TYR A 431 -18.28 -4.60 -14.99
N VAL A 432 -17.03 -4.32 -14.69
CA VAL A 432 -15.89 -5.17 -15.02
C VAL A 432 -15.16 -5.49 -13.72
N THR A 433 -14.99 -6.77 -13.42
CA THR A 433 -14.47 -7.24 -12.13
C THR A 433 -13.31 -8.20 -12.30
N ASP A 434 -12.37 -8.19 -11.36
CA ASP A 434 -11.27 -9.15 -11.30
C ASP A 434 -11.79 -10.44 -10.64
N GLU A 435 -11.98 -11.49 -11.42
CA GLU A 435 -12.56 -12.76 -10.94
C GLU A 435 -11.71 -13.45 -9.86
N ARG A 436 -10.44 -13.06 -9.74
CA ARG A 436 -9.50 -13.68 -8.79
C ARG A 436 -9.73 -13.22 -7.36
N ILE A 437 -10.50 -12.16 -7.12
CA ILE A 437 -10.67 -11.60 -5.78
C ILE A 437 -11.73 -12.34 -4.95
N VAL A 438 -12.79 -12.81 -5.62
CA VAL A 438 -13.95 -13.53 -5.05
C VAL A 438 -14.61 -14.37 -6.14
N ASP A 439 -15.37 -15.39 -5.74
CA ASP A 439 -16.12 -16.24 -6.68
C ASP A 439 -17.44 -15.61 -7.17
N GLY A 440 -18.08 -16.27 -8.13
CA GLY A 440 -19.34 -15.81 -8.73
C GLY A 440 -20.53 -15.77 -7.75
N PHE A 441 -20.60 -16.69 -6.78
CA PHE A 441 -21.68 -16.67 -5.79
C PHE A 441 -21.56 -15.46 -4.86
N TYR A 442 -20.32 -15.11 -4.50
CA TYR A 442 -20.00 -13.93 -3.73
C TYR A 442 -20.41 -12.65 -4.49
N PHE A 443 -20.01 -12.51 -5.76
CA PHE A 443 -20.41 -11.37 -6.59
C PHE A 443 -21.93 -11.28 -6.74
N ALA A 444 -22.62 -12.39 -7.02
CA ALA A 444 -24.08 -12.40 -7.13
C ALA A 444 -24.76 -11.99 -5.81
N SER A 445 -24.23 -12.42 -4.67
CA SER A 445 -24.75 -12.05 -3.35
C SER A 445 -24.52 -10.57 -3.02
N ALA A 446 -23.35 -10.04 -3.37
CA ALA A 446 -23.03 -8.63 -3.25
C ALA A 446 -23.91 -7.76 -4.16
N LEU A 447 -24.17 -8.20 -5.39
CA LEU A 447 -25.03 -7.49 -6.34
C LEU A 447 -26.48 -7.45 -5.85
N ARG A 448 -27.05 -8.57 -5.40
CA ARG A 448 -28.40 -8.58 -4.81
C ARG A 448 -28.52 -7.64 -3.62
N TYR A 449 -27.48 -7.57 -2.78
CA TYR A 449 -27.45 -6.63 -1.67
C TYR A 449 -27.35 -5.18 -2.15
N LEU A 450 -26.55 -4.91 -3.18
CA LEU A 450 -26.46 -3.59 -3.80
C LEU A 450 -27.83 -3.16 -4.36
N HIS A 451 -28.55 -4.02 -5.08
CA HIS A 451 -29.92 -3.76 -5.55
C HIS A 451 -30.86 -3.40 -4.40
N GLY A 452 -30.83 -4.17 -3.30
CA GLY A 452 -31.65 -3.84 -2.12
C GLY A 452 -31.36 -2.44 -1.54
N LEU A 453 -30.12 -1.95 -1.63
CA LEU A 453 -29.76 -0.59 -1.22
C LEU A 453 -30.17 0.47 -2.26
N LEU A 454 -30.23 0.13 -3.54
CA LEU A 454 -30.59 1.06 -4.60
C LEU A 454 -32.12 1.21 -4.74
N ASP A 455 -32.85 0.12 -4.47
CA ASP A 455 -34.31 0.07 -4.42
C ASP A 455 -34.87 0.79 -3.18
N ASP A 456 -34.15 0.75 -2.05
CA ASP A 456 -34.47 1.49 -0.83
C ASP A 456 -33.24 2.25 -0.28
N PRO A 457 -32.89 3.39 -0.91
CA PRO A 457 -31.67 4.13 -0.61
C PRO A 457 -31.71 4.91 0.71
N TRP A 458 -32.86 4.97 1.39
CA TRP A 458 -32.99 5.58 2.71
C TRP A 458 -32.17 4.84 3.77
N GLN A 459 -31.88 3.55 3.55
CA GLN A 459 -30.99 2.76 4.40
C GLN A 459 -29.56 3.34 4.47
N LEU A 460 -29.16 4.14 3.47
CA LEU A 460 -27.82 4.74 3.39
C LEU A 460 -27.62 5.93 4.35
N ASP A 461 -28.69 6.41 5.00
CA ASP A 461 -28.64 7.51 5.96
C ASP A 461 -28.10 7.11 7.33
N THR A 462 -28.15 5.82 7.64
CA THR A 462 -27.64 5.27 8.89
C THR A 462 -26.36 4.47 8.65
N PRO A 463 -25.37 4.49 9.56
CA PRO A 463 -24.19 3.62 9.48
C PRO A 463 -24.57 2.13 9.41
N PRO A 464 -23.70 1.24 8.91
CA PRO A 464 -23.99 -0.19 8.91
C PRO A 464 -24.04 -0.70 10.35
N GLU A 465 -25.02 -1.56 10.65
CA GLU A 465 -25.13 -2.22 11.96
C GLU A 465 -23.83 -2.93 12.36
N LYS A 466 -23.15 -3.51 11.37
CA LYS A 466 -21.88 -4.20 11.54
C LYS A 466 -21.01 -4.06 10.30
N VAL A 467 -19.73 -3.76 10.51
CA VAL A 467 -18.68 -3.91 9.50
C VAL A 467 -18.09 -5.31 9.62
N VAL A 468 -18.30 -6.14 8.59
CA VAL A 468 -17.81 -7.52 8.57
C VAL A 468 -16.31 -7.52 8.31
N PRO A 469 -15.47 -8.11 9.19
CA PRO A 469 -14.05 -8.22 8.93
C PRO A 469 -13.80 -9.22 7.79
N ASP A 470 -12.82 -8.92 6.95
CA ASP A 470 -12.35 -9.88 5.94
C ASP A 470 -11.58 -11.04 6.60
N GLN A 471 -11.44 -12.13 5.86
CA GLN A 471 -10.66 -13.31 6.23
C GLN A 471 -9.19 -12.95 6.56
N ALA A 472 -8.48 -13.86 7.23
CA ALA A 472 -7.17 -13.59 7.81
C ALA A 472 -6.00 -13.68 6.81
#